data_AF-A0A5J9T8Z6-F1
#
_entry.id   AF-A0A5J9T8Z6-F1
#
_cell.length_a   1.000
_cell.length_b   1.000
_cell.length_c   1.000
_cell.angle_alpha   90.00
_cell.angle_beta   90.00
_cell.angle_gamma   90.00
#
_symmetry.space_group_name_H-M   'P 1'
#
loop_
_entity.id
_entity.type
_entity.pdbx_description
1 polymer ?
#
loop_
_entity_poly.entity_id
_entity_poly.type
_entity_poly.pdbx_seq_one_letter_code
_entity_poly.pdbx_strand_id
1 'polypeptide(L)'
;MATTVAMRCLLTVAVVLASLIAGAAASGPLSTGFYNTKCPNVQSIVRTGMAQAVAAEPRMGASILRMFFHDCFVNVRLYFQLYCCHRVAISRNSLMCTRQ
;
A
#
# COMPACT_ATOMS: atom_id res chain seq x y z
N MET A 1 3.04 30.57 27.88
CA MET A 1 1.90 29.67 27.60
C MET A 1 1.37 29.86 26.17
N ALA A 2 1.03 31.06 25.73
CA ALA A 2 0.58 31.31 24.34
C ALA A 2 1.64 30.98 23.28
N THR A 3 2.91 31.34 23.53
CA THR A 3 4.04 31.08 22.62
C THR A 3 4.38 29.59 22.48
N THR A 4 4.30 28.83 23.58
CA THR A 4 4.53 27.38 23.60
C THR A 4 3.40 26.60 22.90
N VAL A 5 2.16 27.10 22.95
CA VAL A 5 1.03 26.50 22.24
C VAL A 5 1.13 26.78 20.73
N ALA A 6 1.44 28.02 20.34
CA ALA A 6 1.65 28.39 18.95
C ALA A 6 2.79 27.58 18.30
N MET A 7 3.91 27.39 19.01
CA MET A 7 5.04 26.59 18.53
C MET A 7 4.67 25.11 18.35
N ARG A 8 3.91 24.53 19.29
CA ARG A 8 3.42 23.14 19.17
C ARG A 8 2.44 22.97 18.00
N CYS A 9 1.53 23.92 17.79
CA CYS A 9 0.62 23.91 16.65
C CYS A 9 1.38 23.99 15.31
N LEU A 10 2.36 24.89 15.21
CA LEU A 10 3.17 25.04 14.00
C LEU A 10 3.94 23.75 13.67
N LEU A 11 4.53 23.12 14.69
CA LEU A 11 5.23 21.84 14.53
C LEU A 11 4.28 20.73 14.08
N THR A 12 3.07 20.64 14.65
CA THR A 12 2.09 19.63 14.22
C THR A 12 1.61 19.83 12.79
N VAL A 13 1.37 21.09 12.38
CA VAL A 13 0.96 21.42 11.01
C VAL A 13 2.08 21.11 10.01
N ALA A 14 3.32 21.44 10.35
CA ALA A 14 4.48 21.16 9.52
C ALA A 14 4.69 19.64 9.30
N VAL A 15 4.53 18.82 10.34
CA VAL A 15 4.65 17.35 10.26
C VAL A 15 3.54 16.73 9.40
N VAL A 16 2.30 17.20 9.56
CA VAL A 16 1.17 16.75 8.72
C VAL A 16 1.37 17.14 7.26
N LEU A 17 1.84 18.35 6.99
CA LEU A 17 2.08 18.81 5.62
C LEU A 17 3.24 18.02 4.97
N ALA A 18 4.33 17.79 5.69
CA ALA A 18 5.46 17.01 5.18
C ALA A 18 5.10 15.55 4.84
N SER A 19 4.25 14.92 5.64
CA SER A 19 3.79 13.55 5.39
C SER A 19 2.82 13.43 4.20
N LEU A 20 2.01 14.46 3.94
CA LEU A 20 1.17 14.55 2.75
C LEU A 20 2.00 14.68 1.46
N ILE A 21 3.08 15.45 1.50
CA ILE A 21 3.95 15.68 0.33
C ILE A 21 4.79 14.42 0.02
N ALA A 22 5.25 13.69 1.05
CA ALA A 22 6.04 12.47 0.88
C ALA A 22 5.23 11.30 0.27
N GLY A 23 3.91 11.24 0.51
CA GLY A 23 3.04 10.19 -0.04
C GLY A 23 2.84 10.26 -1.56
N ALA A 24 3.09 11.43 -2.18
CA ALA A 24 2.87 11.63 -3.62
C ALA A 24 4.04 11.17 -4.50
N ALA A 25 5.17 10.74 -3.92
CA ALA A 25 6.46 10.65 -4.63
C ALA A 25 6.91 9.23 -5.01
N ALA A 26 6.02 8.24 -5.03
CA ALA A 26 6.39 6.84 -5.35
C ALA A 26 6.06 6.37 -6.77
N SER A 27 5.75 7.29 -7.70
CA SER A 27 5.49 6.94 -9.11
C SER A 27 6.75 7.08 -9.96
N GLY A 28 7.65 6.10 -9.85
CA GLY A 28 8.71 5.91 -10.86
C GLY A 28 8.12 5.42 -12.19
N PRO A 29 8.76 5.70 -13.34
CA PRO A 29 8.30 5.20 -14.62
C PRO A 29 8.33 3.66 -14.64
N LEU A 30 7.18 3.05 -14.91
CA LEU A 30 7.07 1.60 -15.11
C LEU A 30 7.74 1.24 -16.43
N SER A 31 8.59 0.21 -16.41
CA SER A 31 9.24 -0.31 -17.62
C SER A 31 9.00 -1.82 -17.72
N THR A 32 8.64 -2.28 -18.92
CA THR A 32 8.43 -3.72 -19.20
C THR A 32 9.71 -4.53 -19.04
N GLY A 33 10.88 -3.90 -19.15
CA GLY A 33 12.19 -4.51 -18.99
C GLY A 33 12.83 -4.33 -17.60
N PHE A 34 12.07 -3.90 -16.59
CA PHE A 34 12.61 -3.59 -15.25
C PHE A 34 13.45 -4.73 -14.66
N TYR A 35 13.05 -5.98 -14.90
CA TYR A 35 13.74 -7.16 -14.39
C TYR A 35 14.76 -7.78 -15.35
N ASN A 36 14.95 -7.26 -16.57
CA ASN A 36 15.81 -7.90 -17.57
C ASN A 36 17.25 -8.15 -17.10
N THR A 37 17.80 -7.25 -16.28
CA THR A 37 19.18 -7.36 -15.78
C THR A 37 19.31 -8.10 -14.45
N LYS A 38 18.27 -8.07 -13.61
CA LYS A 38 18.29 -8.70 -12.28
C LYS A 38 17.73 -10.12 -12.29
N CYS A 39 16.64 -10.33 -13.01
CA CYS A 39 15.94 -11.62 -13.13
C CYS A 39 15.28 -11.73 -14.51
N PRO A 40 16.04 -12.12 -15.56
CA PRO A 40 15.52 -12.16 -16.94
C PRO A 40 14.38 -13.18 -17.12
N ASN A 41 14.35 -14.22 -16.29
CA ASN A 41 13.38 -15.30 -16.40
C ASN A 41 12.08 -15.05 -15.62
N VAL A 42 11.94 -13.91 -14.92
CA VAL A 42 10.80 -13.66 -14.03
C VAL A 42 9.46 -13.80 -14.76
N GLN A 43 9.36 -13.28 -15.98
CA GLN A 43 8.11 -13.33 -16.75
C GLN A 43 7.74 -14.77 -17.14
N SER A 44 8.73 -15.60 -17.47
CA SER A 44 8.54 -17.02 -17.80
C SER A 44 8.13 -17.83 -16.56
N ILE A 45 8.79 -17.59 -15.43
CA ILE A 45 8.49 -18.26 -14.15
C ILE A 45 7.06 -17.94 -13.71
N VAL A 46 6.68 -16.66 -13.71
CA VAL A 46 5.32 -16.24 -13.32
C VAL A 46 4.28 -16.81 -14.28
N ARG A 47 4.54 -16.79 -15.60
CA ARG A 47 3.62 -17.35 -16.60
C ARG A 47 3.40 -18.85 -16.38
N THR A 48 4.48 -19.60 -16.16
CA THR A 48 4.41 -21.05 -15.96
C THR A 48 3.68 -21.38 -14.66
N GLY A 49 4.00 -20.70 -13.56
CA GLY A 49 3.32 -20.90 -12.28
C GLY A 49 1.83 -20.55 -12.35
N MET A 50 1.48 -19.46 -13.03
CA MET A 50 0.09 -19.07 -13.25
C MET A 50 -0.67 -20.10 -14.10
N ALA A 51 -0.05 -20.62 -15.17
CA ALA A 51 -0.66 -21.63 -16.01
C ALA A 51 -0.93 -22.93 -15.23
N GLN A 52 0.02 -23.37 -14.40
CA GLN A 52 -0.15 -24.54 -13.53
C GLN A 52 -1.27 -24.33 -12.50
N ALA A 53 -1.30 -23.16 -11.86
CA ALA A 53 -2.32 -22.78 -10.88
C ALA A 53 -3.74 -22.81 -11.48
N VAL A 54 -3.91 -22.24 -12.68
CA VAL A 54 -5.20 -22.21 -13.38
C VAL A 54 -5.58 -23.58 -13.94
N ALA A 55 -4.61 -24.38 -14.39
CA ALA A 55 -4.86 -25.74 -14.86
C ALA A 55 -5.32 -26.67 -13.72
N ALA A 56 -4.78 -26.48 -12.50
CA ALA A 56 -5.22 -27.20 -11.31
C ALA A 56 -6.64 -26.77 -10.89
N GLU A 57 -6.88 -25.46 -10.84
CA GLU A 57 -8.19 -24.90 -10.50
C GLU A 57 -8.52 -23.67 -11.37
N PRO A 58 -9.47 -23.77 -12.32
CA PRO A 58 -9.80 -22.66 -13.23
C PRO A 58 -10.25 -21.38 -12.50
N ARG A 59 -10.82 -21.52 -11.30
CA ARG A 59 -11.28 -20.39 -10.47
C ARG A 59 -10.13 -19.54 -9.92
N MET A 60 -8.91 -20.08 -9.80
CA MET A 60 -7.75 -19.34 -9.27
C MET A 60 -7.42 -18.11 -10.10
N GLY A 61 -7.62 -18.14 -11.42
CA GLY A 61 -7.40 -16.98 -12.28
C GLY A 61 -8.23 -15.76 -11.87
N ALA A 62 -9.51 -15.98 -11.58
CA ALA A 62 -10.42 -14.93 -11.13
C ALA A 62 -10.08 -14.44 -9.70
N SER A 63 -9.63 -15.34 -8.82
CA SER A 63 -9.23 -15.00 -7.45
C SER A 63 -7.98 -14.12 -7.42
N ILE A 64 -6.94 -14.48 -8.18
CA ILE A 64 -5.69 -13.72 -8.28
C ILE A 64 -5.94 -12.34 -8.89
N LEU A 65 -6.76 -12.27 -9.94
CA LEU A 65 -7.13 -11.01 -10.56
C LEU A 65 -7.91 -10.10 -9.58
N ARG A 66 -8.84 -10.68 -8.81
CA ARG A 66 -9.54 -9.95 -7.74
C ARG A 66 -8.59 -9.44 -6.66
N MET A 67 -7.60 -10.23 -6.26
CA MET A 67 -6.58 -9.81 -5.28
C MET A 67 -5.72 -8.66 -5.84
N PHE A 68 -5.28 -8.75 -7.09
CA PHE A 68 -4.52 -7.69 -7.75
C PHE A 68 -5.31 -6.38 -7.79
N PHE A 69 -6.59 -6.45 -8.17
CA PHE A 69 -7.45 -5.29 -8.13
C PHE A 69 -7.65 -4.78 -6.70
N HIS A 70 -7.83 -5.65 -5.71
CA HIS A 70 -7.95 -5.25 -4.32
C HIS A 70 -6.72 -4.46 -3.83
N ASP A 71 -5.51 -4.94 -4.12
CA ASP A 71 -4.27 -4.24 -3.76
C ASP A 71 -4.10 -2.91 -4.51
N CYS A 72 -4.47 -2.84 -5.78
CA CYS A 72 -4.38 -1.60 -6.55
C CYS A 72 -5.45 -0.56 -6.17
N PHE A 73 -6.70 -0.96 -5.96
CA PHE A 73 -7.78 -0.04 -5.58
C PHE A 73 -7.61 0.49 -4.14
N VAL A 74 -6.99 -0.27 -3.25
CA VAL A 74 -6.65 0.19 -1.88
C VAL A 74 -5.49 1.21 -1.89
N ASN A 75 -4.70 1.28 -2.96
CA ASN A 75 -3.63 2.28 -3.13
C ASN A 75 -4.11 3.63 -3.70
N VAL A 76 -5.37 3.77 -4.14
CA VAL A 76 -6.03 5.09 -4.33
C VAL A 76 -6.48 5.69 -2.98
N ARG A 77 -5.96 5.14 -1.87
CA ARG A 77 -6.34 5.46 -0.50
C ARG A 77 -5.12 5.83 0.36
N LEU A 78 -4.24 6.68 -0.17
CA LEU A 78 -3.36 7.53 0.66
C LEU A 78 -4.13 8.49 1.60
N TYR A 79 -5.45 8.38 1.70
CA TYR A 79 -6.27 8.97 2.76
C TYR A 79 -6.72 7.99 3.86
N PHE A 80 -6.73 6.67 3.65
CA PHE A 80 -7.30 5.74 4.64
C PHE A 80 -6.26 5.15 5.59
N GLN A 81 -5.01 4.95 5.15
CA GLN A 81 -3.95 4.43 6.02
C GLN A 81 -3.57 5.42 7.13
N LEU A 82 -3.53 6.73 6.82
CA LEU A 82 -3.36 7.77 7.84
C LEU A 82 -4.58 7.88 8.77
N TYR A 83 -5.81 7.69 8.28
CA TYR A 83 -7.03 7.79 9.10
C TYR A 83 -7.21 6.60 10.06
N CYS A 84 -6.86 5.38 9.64
CA CYS A 84 -6.91 4.20 10.51
C CYS A 84 -5.76 4.19 11.55
N CYS A 85 -4.54 4.52 11.16
CA CYS A 85 -3.40 4.49 12.09
C CYS A 85 -3.45 5.62 13.13
N HIS A 86 -3.92 6.81 12.76
CA HIS A 86 -4.08 7.92 13.69
C HIS A 86 -5.20 7.68 14.72
N ARG A 87 -6.28 6.96 14.35
CA ARG A 87 -7.33 6.55 15.31
C ARG A 87 -6.90 5.40 16.23
N VAL A 88 -6.03 4.50 15.76
CA VAL A 88 -5.45 3.41 16.57
C VAL A 88 -4.45 3.94 17.61
N ALA A 89 -3.71 5.01 17.31
CA ALA A 89 -2.78 5.61 18.28
C ALA A 89 -3.47 6.43 19.40
N ILE A 90 -4.74 6.82 19.23
CA ILE A 90 -5.51 7.58 20.24
C ILE A 90 -6.40 6.67 21.10
N SER A 91 -6.74 5.46 20.65
CA SER A 91 -7.53 4.52 21.46
C SER A 91 -6.64 3.48 22.14
N ARG A 92 -6.27 3.74 23.40
CA ARG A 92 -5.66 2.74 24.30
C ARG A 92 -6.65 1.64 24.73
N ASN A 93 -7.38 1.04 23.79
CA ASN A 93 -8.17 -0.15 24.09
C ASN A 93 -8.43 -0.99 22.83
N SER A 94 -7.76 -2.15 22.80
CA SER A 94 -8.28 -3.46 22.43
C SER A 94 -8.85 -3.74 21.03
N LEU A 95 -8.35 -4.85 20.48
CA LEU A 95 -9.10 -5.84 19.68
C LEU A 95 -9.66 -5.38 18.32
N MET A 96 -8.88 -5.51 17.25
CA MET A 96 -9.37 -5.96 15.93
C MET A 96 -8.18 -6.39 15.05
N CYS A 97 -7.58 -7.53 15.40
CA CYS A 97 -6.77 -8.31 14.46
C CYS A 97 -7.32 -9.74 14.51
N THR A 98 -8.51 -9.94 13.95
CA THR A 98 -9.06 -11.26 13.63
C THR A 98 -10.17 -11.07 12.59
N ARG A 99 -10.03 -11.80 11.47
CA ARG A 99 -10.88 -11.84 10.26
C ARG A 99 -10.74 -10.66 9.31
N GLN A 100 -9.97 -10.85 8.24
CA GLN A 100 -10.45 -11.54 7.03
C GLN A 100 -9.29 -12.13 6.24
#